data_AF-A0A7I4XWA2-F1
#
_entry.id   AF-A0A7I4XWA2-F1
#
_cell.length_a   1.000
_cell.length_b   1.000
_cell.length_c   1.000
_cell.angle_alpha   90.00
_cell.angle_beta   90.00
_cell.angle_gamma   90.00
#
_symmetry.space_group_name_H-M   'P 1'
#
loop_
_entity.id
_entity.type
_entity.pdbx_description
1 polymer ?
#
loop_
_entity_poly.entity_id
_entity_poly.type
_entity_poly.pdbx_seq_one_letter_code
_entity_poly.pdbx_strand_id
1 'polypeptide(L)'
;MSPSLALQLLLVLLAGYRTFAENVYCTYYRETNEITCGIVTCATEVPPNADLEKEGLDVKLPRGWYRIGVQTIRNDHSWFHLYRRRATGTGYWDFYTNIPERNCIGGFGLHAGKNMAATVTVKDPNCFSKLADQIEKKSTIEKFDVHQCRNCIFHSCWLGTRILPAARQYTTNLRSY
;
A
#
# COMPACT_ATOMS: atom_id res chain seq x y z
N MET A 1 -20.35 -27.25 40.12
CA MET A 1 -19.50 -26.08 39.78
C MET A 1 -20.06 -24.85 40.47
N SER A 2 -19.21 -24.08 41.15
CA SER A 2 -19.63 -22.82 41.78
C SER A 2 -20.03 -21.79 40.70
N PRO A 3 -21.14 -21.05 40.87
CA PRO A 3 -21.58 -20.03 39.91
C PRO A 3 -20.54 -18.92 39.69
N SER A 4 -19.65 -18.70 40.66
CA SER A 4 -18.52 -17.77 40.55
C SER A 4 -17.46 -18.24 39.52
N LEU A 5 -17.19 -19.55 39.46
CA LEU A 5 -16.24 -20.10 38.47
C LEU A 5 -16.77 -20.00 37.04
N ALA A 6 -18.07 -20.22 36.86
CA ALA A 6 -18.71 -20.11 35.54
C ALA A 6 -18.69 -18.66 35.02
N LEU A 7 -18.93 -17.68 35.90
CA LEU A 7 -18.88 -16.26 35.56
C LEU A 7 -17.45 -15.80 35.23
N GLN A 8 -16.45 -16.27 35.98
CA GLN A 8 -15.04 -15.97 35.70
C GLN A 8 -14.58 -16.57 34.36
N LEU A 9 -14.97 -17.81 34.04
CA LEU A 9 -14.69 -18.41 32.74
C LEU A 9 -15.37 -17.64 31.59
N LEU A 10 -16.61 -17.21 31.79
CA LEU A 10 -17.36 -16.44 30.78
C LEU A 10 -16.69 -15.07 30.54
N LEU A 11 -16.23 -14.39 31.58
CA LEU A 11 -15.50 -13.13 31.48
C LEU A 11 -14.14 -13.30 30.80
N VAL A 12 -13.42 -14.40 31.06
CA VAL A 12 -12.16 -14.72 30.37
C VAL A 12 -12.40 -15.05 28.89
N LEU A 13 -13.47 -15.78 28.57
CA LEU A 13 -13.86 -16.06 27.19
C LEU A 13 -14.26 -14.77 26.46
N LEU A 14 -15.06 -13.89 27.10
CA LEU A 14 -15.47 -12.60 26.55
C LEU A 14 -14.30 -11.61 26.40
N ALA A 15 -13.35 -11.60 27.34
CA ALA A 15 -12.13 -10.80 27.24
C ALA A 15 -11.12 -11.37 26.23
N GLY A 16 -11.20 -12.67 25.94
CA GLY A 16 -10.40 -13.39 24.94
C GLY A 16 -10.84 -13.14 23.50
N TYR A 17 -12.07 -12.63 23.27
CA TYR A 17 -12.49 -12.07 21.98
C TYR A 17 -11.86 -10.68 21.75
N ARG A 18 -10.54 -10.56 21.91
CA ARG A 18 -9.81 -9.61 21.07
C ARG A 18 -9.86 -10.20 19.68
N THR A 19 -10.83 -9.75 18.89
CA THR A 19 -10.77 -9.93 17.44
C THR A 19 -9.39 -9.43 17.03
N PHE A 20 -8.49 -10.35 16.68
CA PHE A 20 -7.32 -9.97 15.90
C PHE A 20 -7.92 -9.39 14.62
N ALA A 21 -8.03 -8.06 14.58
CA ALA A 21 -8.44 -7.37 13.39
C ALA A 21 -7.33 -7.64 12.39
N GLU A 22 -7.53 -8.62 11.52
CA GLU A 22 -6.65 -8.83 10.38
C GLU A 22 -6.66 -7.53 9.57
N ASN A 23 -5.49 -7.14 9.09
CA ASN A 23 -5.38 -6.00 8.20
C ASN A 23 -6.36 -6.18 7.04
N VAL A 24 -7.14 -5.13 6.73
CA VAL A 24 -7.87 -5.08 5.47
C VAL A 24 -6.90 -5.37 4.34
N TYR A 25 -7.34 -6.00 3.27
CA TYR A 25 -6.51 -6.25 2.10
C TYR A 25 -6.98 -5.40 0.93
N CYS A 26 -6.03 -4.79 0.22
CA CYS A 26 -6.29 -4.06 -1.00
C CYS A 26 -5.81 -4.84 -2.23
N THR A 27 -6.56 -4.73 -3.33
CA THR A 27 -6.21 -5.29 -4.63
C THR A 27 -6.45 -4.26 -5.72
N TYR A 28 -5.43 -4.04 -6.55
CA TYR A 28 -5.50 -3.23 -7.75
C TYR A 28 -5.51 -4.13 -9.00
N TYR A 29 -6.56 -4.01 -9.79
CA TYR A 29 -6.80 -4.75 -11.03
C TYR A 29 -6.56 -3.82 -12.22
N ARG A 30 -5.45 -4.01 -12.92
CA ARG A 30 -5.06 -3.14 -14.05
C ARG A 30 -6.02 -3.28 -15.24
N GLU A 31 -6.55 -4.47 -15.43
CA GLU A 31 -7.42 -4.88 -16.54
C GLU A 31 -8.82 -4.28 -16.44
N THR A 32 -9.39 -4.21 -15.23
CA THR A 32 -10.68 -3.54 -15.00
C THR A 32 -10.52 -2.07 -14.61
N ASN A 33 -9.29 -1.62 -14.34
CA ASN A 33 -8.98 -0.28 -13.86
C ASN A 33 -9.65 0.03 -12.52
N GLU A 34 -9.60 -0.90 -11.57
CA GLU A 34 -10.26 -0.76 -10.27
C GLU A 34 -9.33 -1.10 -9.12
N ILE A 35 -9.56 -0.45 -7.98
CA ILE A 35 -8.94 -0.83 -6.71
C ILE A 35 -10.03 -1.20 -5.71
N THR A 36 -9.86 -2.33 -5.04
CA THR A 36 -10.74 -2.80 -3.98
C THR A 36 -9.97 -2.90 -2.68
N CYS A 37 -10.46 -2.27 -1.61
CA CYS A 37 -9.94 -2.43 -0.25
C CYS A 37 -11.09 -2.87 0.66
N GLY A 38 -11.02 -4.09 1.19
CA GLY A 38 -12.12 -4.66 1.96
C GLY A 38 -13.40 -4.76 1.10
N ILE A 39 -14.43 -4.02 1.46
CA ILE A 39 -15.73 -4.00 0.75
C ILE A 39 -15.90 -2.81 -0.22
N VAL A 40 -14.91 -1.92 -0.30
CA VAL A 40 -15.00 -0.72 -1.14
C VAL A 40 -14.20 -0.94 -2.42
N THR A 41 -14.85 -0.78 -3.56
CA THR A 41 -14.25 -0.81 -4.89
C THR A 41 -14.40 0.55 -5.54
N CYS A 42 -13.31 1.07 -6.10
CA CYS A 42 -13.26 2.36 -6.77
C CYS A 42 -12.64 2.23 -8.16
N ALA A 43 -13.20 2.96 -9.13
CA ALA A 43 -12.58 3.14 -10.44
C ALA A 43 -11.28 3.96 -10.32
N THR A 44 -10.29 3.60 -11.12
CA THR A 44 -8.99 4.26 -11.21
C THR A 44 -8.82 4.96 -12.55
N GLU A 45 -8.10 6.08 -12.54
CA GLU A 45 -7.77 6.83 -13.74
C GLU A 45 -6.86 6.02 -14.65
N VAL A 46 -7.09 6.20 -15.96
CA VAL A 46 -6.23 5.67 -17.02
C VAL A 46 -5.82 6.86 -17.87
N PRO A 47 -4.52 7.14 -18.03
CA PRO A 47 -4.09 8.22 -18.89
C PRO A 47 -4.54 7.96 -20.35
N PRO A 48 -5.11 8.97 -21.03
CA PRO A 48 -5.55 8.82 -22.40
C PRO A 48 -4.35 8.55 -23.34
N ASN A 49 -4.52 7.64 -24.29
CA ASN A 49 -3.55 7.28 -25.33
C ASN A 49 -2.21 6.68 -24.86
N ALA A 50 -2.14 6.13 -23.64
CA ALA A 50 -0.90 5.54 -23.15
C ALA A 50 -0.59 4.20 -23.84
N ASP A 51 0.54 4.12 -24.54
CA ASP A 51 1.10 2.83 -24.96
C ASP A 51 1.81 2.21 -23.76
N LEU A 52 1.04 1.45 -22.98
CA LEU A 52 1.45 0.87 -21.71
C LEU A 52 2.66 -0.08 -21.82
N GLU A 53 2.98 -0.57 -23.03
CA GLU A 53 4.09 -1.49 -23.30
C GLU A 53 5.32 -0.77 -23.89
N LYS A 54 5.16 0.23 -24.77
CA LYS A 54 6.28 0.96 -25.40
C LYS A 54 6.81 2.13 -24.61
N GLU A 55 6.00 2.80 -23.79
CA GLU A 55 6.46 3.99 -23.04
C GLU A 55 7.43 3.64 -21.91
N GLY A 56 7.73 2.35 -21.73
CA GLY A 56 8.98 1.89 -21.14
C GLY A 56 9.17 2.32 -19.70
N LEU A 57 8.11 2.46 -18.91
CA LEU A 57 8.11 2.71 -17.47
C LEU A 57 6.63 2.81 -17.06
N ASP A 58 6.00 1.68 -16.72
CA ASP A 58 4.82 1.62 -15.85
C ASP A 58 3.94 2.90 -15.81
N VAL A 59 3.01 3.04 -16.75
CA VAL A 59 2.01 4.12 -16.70
C VAL A 59 1.03 3.94 -15.50
N LYS A 60 1.26 2.88 -14.69
CA LYS A 60 0.55 2.45 -13.47
C LYS A 60 1.54 1.79 -12.48
N LEU A 61 1.09 1.53 -11.25
CA LEU A 61 1.86 0.87 -10.18
C LEU A 61 2.35 -0.56 -10.55
N PRO A 62 3.67 -0.89 -10.56
CA PRO A 62 4.22 -2.20 -10.95
C PRO A 62 3.47 -3.40 -10.36
N ARG A 63 3.45 -4.53 -11.09
CA ARG A 63 2.88 -5.78 -10.55
C ARG A 63 3.66 -6.22 -9.33
N GLY A 64 2.94 -6.72 -8.33
CA GLY A 64 3.55 -7.28 -7.12
C GLY A 64 2.83 -6.90 -5.84
N TRP A 65 3.56 -7.00 -4.75
CA TRP A 65 3.07 -6.77 -3.40
C TRP A 65 3.61 -5.47 -2.83
N TYR A 66 2.76 -4.73 -2.16
CA TYR A 66 3.07 -3.44 -1.55
C TYR A 66 2.54 -3.40 -0.12
N ARG A 67 3.24 -2.66 0.74
CA ARG A 67 2.70 -2.21 2.02
C ARG A 67 2.19 -0.78 1.82
N ILE A 68 0.96 -0.52 2.22
CA ILE A 68 0.37 0.82 2.20
C ILE A 68 0.77 1.51 3.50
N GLY A 69 1.46 2.64 3.38
CA GLY A 69 1.88 3.48 4.49
C GLY A 69 0.71 4.14 5.23
N VAL A 70 1.06 4.95 6.23
CA VAL A 70 0.12 5.92 6.80
C VAL A 70 -0.23 6.99 5.76
N GLN A 71 -1.43 7.54 5.86
CA GLN A 71 -1.83 8.65 5.00
C GLN A 71 -0.99 9.90 5.31
N THR A 72 -0.60 10.61 4.27
CA THR A 72 0.08 11.91 4.34
C THR A 72 -0.63 12.90 3.43
N ILE A 73 -0.38 14.20 3.62
CA ILE A 73 -0.81 15.23 2.68
C ILE A 73 0.37 15.56 1.78
N ARG A 74 0.17 15.47 0.46
CA ARG A 74 1.17 15.81 -0.56
C ARG A 74 0.51 16.67 -1.64
N ASN A 75 1.04 17.88 -1.87
CA ASN A 75 0.51 18.84 -2.84
C ASN A 75 -1.01 19.04 -2.68
N ASP A 76 -1.48 19.25 -1.44
CA ASP A 76 -2.89 19.43 -1.09
C ASP A 76 -3.82 18.24 -1.40
N HIS A 77 -3.25 17.07 -1.67
CA HIS A 77 -3.98 15.83 -1.86
C HIS A 77 -3.61 14.82 -0.77
N SER A 78 -4.62 14.08 -0.29
CA SER A 78 -4.40 12.92 0.55
C SER A 78 -3.69 11.82 -0.24
N TRP A 79 -2.67 11.23 0.38
CA TRP A 79 -1.72 10.34 -0.28
C TRP A 79 -1.32 9.19 0.64
N PHE A 80 -1.37 7.97 0.12
CA PHE A 80 -0.75 6.82 0.76
C PHE A 80 0.55 6.43 0.06
N HIS A 81 1.63 6.30 0.82
CA HIS A 81 2.90 5.78 0.30
C HIS A 81 2.79 4.27 0.07
N LEU A 82 3.24 3.79 -1.09
CA LEU A 82 3.27 2.35 -1.41
C LEU A 82 4.71 1.84 -1.39
N TYR A 83 5.00 1.00 -0.41
CA TYR A 83 6.33 0.40 -0.24
C TYR A 83 6.37 -0.95 -0.93
N ARG A 84 7.08 -1.03 -2.06
CA ARG A 84 7.16 -2.23 -2.88
C ARG A 84 7.93 -3.34 -2.17
N ARG A 85 7.37 -4.55 -2.13
CA ARG A 85 8.08 -5.75 -1.67
C ARG A 85 9.22 -6.06 -2.63
N ARG A 86 10.36 -6.50 -2.08
CA ARG A 86 11.48 -6.98 -2.88
C ARG A 86 11.06 -8.19 -3.71
N ALA A 87 11.52 -8.22 -4.97
CA ALA A 87 11.24 -9.34 -5.87
C ALA A 87 11.94 -10.64 -5.43
N THR A 88 13.08 -10.52 -4.75
CA THR A 88 13.85 -11.64 -4.19
C THR A 88 14.14 -11.39 -2.71
N GLY A 89 14.11 -12.46 -1.92
CA GLY A 89 14.30 -12.41 -0.47
C GLY A 89 13.12 -11.79 0.29
N THR A 90 13.41 -11.23 1.46
CA THR A 90 12.44 -10.57 2.35
C THR A 90 12.68 -9.06 2.38
N GLY A 91 11.65 -8.30 2.76
CA GLY A 91 11.74 -6.85 2.95
C GLY A 91 11.13 -6.02 1.82
N TYR A 92 11.21 -4.70 2.00
CA TYR A 92 10.54 -3.69 1.17
C TYR A 92 11.51 -2.58 0.78
N TRP A 93 11.28 -1.94 -0.36
CA TRP A 93 12.02 -0.75 -0.79
C TRP A 93 11.38 0.50 -0.21
N ASP A 94 12.21 1.46 0.22
CA ASP A 94 11.70 2.73 0.76
C ASP A 94 11.11 3.61 -0.33
N PHE A 95 9.98 4.25 -0.01
CA PHE A 95 9.27 5.16 -0.91
C PHE A 95 10.17 6.32 -1.41
N TYR A 96 11.01 6.88 -0.53
CA TYR A 96 11.83 8.07 -0.81
C TYR A 96 13.13 7.78 -1.53
N THR A 97 13.47 6.51 -1.76
CA THR A 97 14.68 6.15 -2.51
C THR A 97 14.45 6.20 -4.02
N ASN A 98 14.00 7.37 -4.49
CA ASN A 98 14.20 7.81 -5.84
C ASN A 98 15.70 8.12 -6.01
N ILE A 99 16.35 7.55 -7.02
CA ILE A 99 17.71 7.92 -7.41
C ILE A 99 17.59 8.49 -8.83
N PRO A 100 17.35 9.80 -8.97
CA PRO A 100 17.11 10.44 -10.26
C PRO A 100 18.25 10.19 -11.26
N GLU A 101 19.50 10.10 -10.78
CA GLU A 101 20.70 9.87 -11.59
C GLU A 101 20.74 8.45 -12.20
N ARG A 102 19.85 7.55 -11.78
CA ARG A 102 19.78 6.14 -12.23
C ARG A 102 18.43 5.76 -12.85
N ASN A 103 17.57 6.72 -13.18
CA ASN A 103 16.22 6.50 -13.71
C ASN A 103 15.38 5.51 -12.88
N CYS A 104 15.51 5.60 -11.56
CA CYS A 104 14.76 4.79 -10.61
C CYS A 104 13.39 5.40 -10.35
N ILE A 105 12.29 4.72 -10.68
CA ILE A 105 11.00 5.09 -10.12
C ILE A 105 10.96 4.66 -8.65
N GLY A 106 11.14 5.65 -7.78
CA GLY A 106 10.64 5.65 -6.40
C GLY A 106 9.37 6.47 -6.29
N GLY A 107 8.73 6.46 -5.11
CA GLY A 107 7.59 7.33 -4.84
C GLY A 107 6.21 6.80 -5.27
N PHE A 108 6.00 5.48 -5.24
CA PHE A 108 4.71 4.88 -5.57
C PHE A 108 3.59 5.31 -4.63
N GLY A 109 2.44 5.69 -5.17
CA GLY A 109 1.35 6.27 -4.38
C GLY A 109 -0.03 5.71 -4.65
N LEU A 110 -0.93 5.90 -3.69
CA LEU A 110 -2.38 5.77 -3.87
C LEU A 110 -3.04 7.08 -3.43
N HIS A 111 -3.77 7.71 -4.34
CA HIS A 111 -4.42 9.01 -4.12
C HIS A 111 -5.65 9.18 -5.02
N ALA A 112 -6.37 10.30 -4.89
CA ALA A 112 -7.45 10.69 -5.81
C ALA A 112 -7.07 11.85 -6.74
N GLY A 113 -7.81 12.00 -7.84
CA GLY A 113 -7.77 13.19 -8.70
C GLY A 113 -7.05 12.96 -10.03
N LYS A 114 -6.15 13.87 -10.40
CA LYS A 114 -5.45 13.82 -11.69
C LYS A 114 -4.46 12.65 -11.71
N ASN A 115 -4.46 11.88 -12.80
CA ASN A 115 -3.52 10.77 -12.98
C ASN A 115 -2.06 11.22 -12.82
N MET A 116 -1.28 10.45 -12.07
CA MET A 116 0.15 10.66 -11.87
C MET A 116 0.92 9.40 -12.25
N ALA A 117 2.15 9.56 -12.72
CA ALA A 117 3.02 8.41 -12.98
C ALA A 117 3.32 7.68 -11.66
N ALA A 118 3.47 6.35 -11.74
CA ALA A 118 3.79 5.49 -10.61
C ALA A 118 2.74 5.47 -9.48
N THR A 119 1.49 5.86 -9.74
CA THR A 119 0.42 5.84 -8.74
C THR A 119 -0.76 4.96 -9.14
N VAL A 120 -1.55 4.59 -8.15
CA VAL A 120 -2.96 4.23 -8.32
C VAL A 120 -3.76 5.50 -8.03
N THR A 121 -4.26 6.14 -9.09
CA THR A 121 -5.11 7.32 -8.95
C THR A 121 -6.57 6.91 -9.00
N VAL A 122 -7.33 7.15 -7.93
CA VAL A 122 -8.77 6.95 -7.87
C VAL A 122 -9.48 8.13 -8.54
N LYS A 123 -10.44 7.85 -9.43
CA LYS A 123 -11.16 8.87 -10.20
C LYS A 123 -11.99 9.82 -9.32
N ASP A 124 -12.79 9.23 -8.44
CA ASP A 124 -13.75 9.93 -7.59
C ASP A 124 -13.17 10.17 -6.19
N PRO A 125 -12.96 11.44 -5.77
CA PRO A 125 -12.51 11.76 -4.42
C PRO A 125 -13.42 11.22 -3.31
N ASN A 126 -14.73 11.12 -3.55
CA ASN A 126 -15.67 10.58 -2.55
C ASN A 126 -15.47 9.06 -2.39
N CYS A 127 -15.26 8.34 -3.49
CA CYS A 127 -14.89 6.92 -3.43
C CYS A 127 -13.56 6.72 -2.72
N PHE A 128 -12.56 7.56 -3.01
CA PHE A 128 -11.26 7.50 -2.33
C PHE A 128 -11.39 7.73 -0.83
N SER A 129 -12.24 8.66 -0.37
CA SER A 129 -12.51 8.86 1.06
C SER A 129 -13.04 7.59 1.74
N LYS A 130 -14.00 6.88 1.10
CA LYS A 130 -14.50 5.58 1.60
C LYS A 130 -13.42 4.51 1.62
N LEU A 131 -12.55 4.50 0.62
CA LEU A 131 -11.43 3.56 0.50
C LEU A 131 -10.37 3.84 1.59
N ALA A 132 -10.02 5.11 1.81
CA ALA A 132 -9.13 5.54 2.88
C ALA A 132 -9.69 5.14 4.25
N ASP A 133 -11.00 5.26 4.47
CA ASP A 133 -11.66 4.78 5.69
C ASP A 133 -11.49 3.26 5.89
N GLN A 134 -11.55 2.45 4.83
CA GLN A 134 -11.26 1.01 4.95
C GLN A 134 -9.79 0.77 5.32
N ILE A 135 -8.87 1.57 4.78
CA ILE A 135 -7.44 1.44 5.05
C ILE A 135 -7.12 1.84 6.49
N GLU A 136 -7.52 3.03 6.92
CA GLU A 136 -7.05 3.62 8.18
C GLU A 136 -7.84 3.13 9.40
N LYS A 137 -9.16 2.97 9.29
CA LYS A 137 -10.00 2.61 10.45
C LYS A 137 -10.09 1.11 10.69
N LYS A 138 -9.86 0.30 9.67
CA LYS A 138 -10.03 -1.16 9.75
C LYS A 138 -8.73 -1.95 9.65
N SER A 139 -7.58 -1.28 9.58
CA SER A 139 -6.29 -1.95 9.58
C SER A 139 -5.48 -1.61 10.83
N THR A 140 -4.54 -2.46 11.18
CA THR A 140 -3.58 -2.22 12.26
C THR A 140 -2.37 -1.47 11.72
N ILE A 141 -1.78 -0.62 12.55
CA ILE A 141 -0.52 0.05 12.20
C ILE A 141 0.64 -0.79 12.71
N GLU A 142 1.54 -1.16 11.81
CA GLU A 142 2.72 -1.96 12.12
C GLU A 142 3.99 -1.28 11.60
N LYS A 143 5.10 -1.51 12.30
CA LYS A 143 6.43 -1.04 11.88
C LYS A 143 7.15 -2.11 11.07
N PHE A 144 7.89 -1.69 10.06
CA PHE A 144 8.67 -2.57 9.21
C PHE A 144 9.94 -1.90 8.70
N ASP A 145 10.97 -2.71 8.49
CA ASP A 145 12.22 -2.26 7.91
C ASP A 145 12.08 -2.07 6.41
N VAL A 146 12.70 -1.00 5.92
CA VAL A 146 12.82 -0.69 4.49
C VAL A 146 14.28 -0.62 4.10
N HIS A 147 14.59 -1.08 2.90
CA HIS A 147 15.93 -1.06 2.35
C HIS A 147 16.16 0.18 1.49
N GLN A 148 17.40 0.68 1.53
CA GLN A 148 17.85 1.71 0.64
C GLN A 148 17.99 1.14 -0.79
N CYS A 149 17.44 1.84 -1.77
CA CYS A 149 17.74 1.56 -3.16
C CYS A 149 19.20 1.91 -3.51
N ARG A 150 19.92 1.01 -4.21
CA ARG A 150 21.28 1.30 -4.72
C ARG A 150 21.35 1.33 -6.25
N ASN A 151 20.53 0.55 -6.94
CA ASN A 151 20.52 0.51 -8.40
C ASN A 151 19.11 0.35 -8.95
N CYS A 152 18.97 0.49 -10.28
CA CYS A 152 17.72 0.21 -10.96
C CYS A 152 17.92 -0.71 -12.15
N ILE A 153 16.97 -1.63 -12.31
CA ILE A 153 16.86 -2.57 -13.43
C ILE A 153 15.42 -2.46 -13.91
N PHE A 154 15.22 -2.18 -15.19
CA PHE A 154 13.89 -1.86 -15.75
C PHE A 154 13.16 -0.79 -14.93
N HIS A 155 13.90 0.24 -14.50
CA HIS A 155 13.39 1.40 -13.76
C HIS A 155 12.72 1.14 -12.41
N SER A 156 12.68 -0.10 -11.97
CA SER A 156 12.34 -0.44 -10.60
C SER A 156 13.58 -0.41 -9.73
N CYS A 157 13.42 -0.18 -8.43
CA CYS A 157 14.52 -0.34 -7.49
C CYS A 157 14.98 -1.80 -7.41
N TRP A 158 16.28 -2.01 -7.61
CA TRP A 158 16.94 -3.31 -7.47
C TRP A 158 18.30 -3.14 -6.80
N LEU A 159 18.68 -4.12 -5.98
CA LEU A 159 19.98 -4.17 -5.30
C LEU A 159 20.10 -3.10 -4.19
N GLY A 160 20.39 -3.58 -2.99
CA GLY A 160 20.37 -2.78 -1.77
C GLY A 160 20.07 -3.70 -0.58
N THR A 161 21.02 -3.83 0.32
CA THR A 161 20.88 -4.65 1.54
C THR A 161 20.83 -3.80 2.80
N ARG A 162 21.27 -2.53 2.70
CA ARG A 162 21.25 -1.58 3.81
C ARG A 162 19.82 -1.26 4.19
N ILE A 163 19.46 -1.53 5.45
CA ILE A 163 18.23 -1.08 6.06
C ILE A 163 18.37 0.42 6.37
N LEU A 164 17.35 1.21 6.03
CA LEU A 164 17.33 2.63 6.39
C LEU A 164 17.04 2.80 7.88
N PRO A 165 17.64 3.82 8.52
CA PRO A 165 17.28 4.16 9.88
C PRO A 165 15.81 4.61 9.94
N ALA A 166 15.17 4.33 11.08
CA ALA A 166 13.75 4.52 11.35
C ALA A 166 12.83 3.60 10.54
N ALA A 167 12.41 2.49 11.14
CA ALA A 167 11.36 1.63 10.60
C ALA A 167 10.15 2.46 10.15
N ARG A 168 9.57 2.09 9.01
CA ARG A 168 8.37 2.75 8.47
C ARG A 168 7.12 2.16 9.09
N GLN A 169 6.03 2.89 9.01
CA GLN A 169 4.72 2.42 9.43
C GLN A 169 3.87 2.07 8.20
N TYR A 170 3.17 0.96 8.28
CA TYR A 170 2.17 0.57 7.28
C TYR A 170 0.85 0.23 7.96
N THR A 171 -0.24 0.42 7.22
CA THR A 171 -1.62 0.13 7.61
C THR A 171 -2.08 -1.18 7.00
N THR A 172 -1.83 -1.42 5.71
CA THR A 172 -2.39 -2.58 5.00
C THR A 172 -1.47 -3.10 3.89
N ASN A 173 -1.83 -4.23 3.27
CA ASN A 173 -1.20 -4.77 2.08
C ASN A 173 -2.00 -4.45 0.82
N LEU A 174 -1.27 -4.26 -0.28
CA LEU A 174 -1.83 -4.14 -1.62
C LEU A 174 -1.21 -5.18 -2.55
N ARG A 175 -2.03 -5.94 -3.29
CA ARG A 175 -1.60 -6.60 -4.53
C ARG A 175 -1.90 -5.74 -5.74
N SER A 176 -0.97 -5.70 -6.67
CA SER A 176 -1.16 -5.19 -8.03
C SER A 176 -1.12 -6.38 -9.00
N TYR A 177 -2.22 -6.64 -9.70
CA TYR A 177 -2.37 -7.67 -10.74
C TYR A 177 -2.21 -7.09 -12.15
#